data_AF-A0A1M5KGR7-F1
#
_entry.id   AF-A0A1M5KGR7-F1
#
_cell.length_a   1.000
_cell.length_b   1.000
_cell.length_c   1.000
_cell.angle_alpha   90.00
_cell.angle_beta   90.00
_cell.angle_gamma   90.00
#
_symmetry.space_group_name_H-M   'P 1'
#
loop_
_entity.id
_entity.type
_entity.pdbx_description
1 polymer ?
#
loop_
_entity_poly.entity_id
_entity_poly.type
_entity_poly.pdbx_seq_one_letter_code
_entity_poly.pdbx_strand_id
1 'polypeptide(L)'
;MDADTEIRLRLRFYKDVPENLESVRQKFENYKANCTEDCHLKIKHNHIWMNMPDAKREYWSPHLHLELEPKDNNETHIRGLFGPEPTLWTLFMFLHFMVAGIFVVFSAIAYSNYVLKQPTTMDLIVMLLMVIVWFLLYFIAKQIRFKGNGQMNELEGKFLEILES
;
A
#
# COMPACT_ATOMS: atom_id res chain seq x y z
N MET A 1 -5.36 -13.72 -10.37
CA MET A 1 -3.90 -13.81 -10.66
C MET A 1 -3.23 -14.53 -9.49
N ASP A 2 -2.29 -15.47 -9.70
CA ASP A 2 -1.63 -16.19 -8.59
C ASP A 2 -0.74 -15.26 -7.76
N ALA A 3 -1.19 -14.92 -6.55
CA ALA A 3 -0.52 -13.98 -5.66
C ALA A 3 0.69 -14.58 -4.91
N ASP A 4 0.96 -15.89 -5.07
CA ASP A 4 1.92 -16.63 -4.23
C ASP A 4 3.33 -16.75 -4.84
N THR A 5 3.53 -16.52 -6.14
CA THR A 5 4.76 -16.98 -6.82
C THR A 5 5.81 -15.89 -7.06
N GLU A 6 5.50 -14.60 -6.90
CA GLU A 6 6.50 -13.52 -7.07
C GLU A 6 6.49 -12.56 -5.87
N ILE A 7 7.67 -12.34 -5.27
CA ILE A 7 7.89 -11.30 -4.26
C ILE A 7 7.83 -9.92 -4.95
N ARG A 8 6.63 -9.50 -5.38
CA ARG A 8 6.41 -8.15 -5.92
C ARG A 8 6.19 -7.19 -4.77
N LEU A 9 7.10 -6.24 -4.59
CA LEU A 9 7.02 -5.18 -3.57
C LEU A 9 5.80 -4.25 -3.74
N ARG A 10 5.21 -4.20 -4.93
CA ARG A 10 3.94 -3.53 -5.20
C ARG A 10 3.17 -4.32 -6.24
N LEU A 11 1.93 -4.70 -5.93
CA LEU A 11 1.13 -5.50 -6.84
C LEU A 11 0.65 -4.59 -7.98
N ARG A 12 1.15 -4.88 -9.17
CA ARG A 12 0.81 -4.23 -10.42
C ARG A 12 0.27 -5.28 -11.37
N PHE A 13 -0.83 -4.97 -12.02
CA PHE A 13 -1.38 -5.78 -13.08
C PHE A 13 -1.68 -4.91 -14.31
N TYR A 14 -1.69 -5.55 -15.46
CA TYR A 14 -1.93 -4.92 -16.75
C TYR A 14 -3.00 -5.74 -17.46
N LYS A 15 -4.01 -5.08 -18.03
CA LYS A 15 -5.06 -5.73 -18.82
C LYS A 15 -5.37 -4.91 -20.06
N ASP A 16 -5.30 -5.55 -21.21
CA ASP A 16 -5.73 -4.97 -22.48
C ASP A 16 -7.18 -5.36 -22.72
N VAL A 17 -8.01 -4.38 -23.10
CA VAL A 17 -9.43 -4.59 -23.42
C VAL A 17 -9.67 -4.09 -24.85
N PRO A 18 -10.34 -4.89 -25.71
CA PRO A 18 -10.66 -4.50 -27.09
C PRO A 18 -11.87 -3.56 -27.17
N GLU A 19 -11.93 -2.59 -26.25
CA GLU A 19 -12.98 -1.58 -26.16
C GLU A 19 -12.33 -0.19 -26.13
N ASN A 20 -13.06 0.80 -26.65
CA ASN A 20 -12.57 2.18 -26.61
C ASN A 20 -12.55 2.71 -25.17
N LEU A 21 -11.66 3.68 -24.93
CA LEU A 21 -11.44 4.24 -23.60
C LEU A 21 -12.72 4.82 -22.98
N GLU A 22 -13.59 5.40 -23.82
CA GLU A 22 -14.86 5.97 -23.37
C GLU A 22 -15.87 4.90 -22.93
N SER A 23 -15.98 3.77 -23.63
CA SER A 23 -16.88 2.68 -23.24
C SER A 23 -16.43 2.04 -21.94
N VAL A 24 -15.12 1.77 -21.79
CA VAL A 24 -14.56 1.25 -20.54
C VAL A 24 -14.87 2.21 -19.40
N ARG A 25 -14.62 3.52 -19.58
CA ARG A 25 -14.94 4.53 -18.58
C ARG A 25 -16.44 4.57 -18.24
N GLN A 26 -17.30 4.46 -19.25
CA GLN A 26 -18.75 4.48 -19.04
C GLN A 26 -19.23 3.30 -18.19
N LYS A 27 -18.63 2.11 -18.32
CA LYS A 27 -18.91 0.96 -17.43
C LYS A 27 -18.65 1.31 -15.96
N PHE A 28 -17.52 1.95 -15.66
CA PHE A 28 -17.19 2.38 -14.30
C PHE A 28 -18.11 3.50 -13.78
N GLU A 29 -18.51 4.45 -14.61
CA GLU A 29 -19.47 5.51 -14.22
C GLU A 29 -20.87 4.93 -13.98
N ASN A 30 -21.33 4.00 -14.82
CA ASN A 30 -22.61 3.30 -14.65
C ASN A 30 -22.62 2.47 -13.37
N TYR A 31 -21.53 1.76 -13.07
CA TYR A 31 -21.39 1.00 -11.83
C TYR A 31 -21.43 1.92 -10.61
N LYS A 32 -20.73 3.06 -10.65
CA LYS A 32 -20.77 4.07 -9.58
C LYS A 32 -22.17 4.63 -9.33
N ALA A 33 -22.99 4.77 -10.38
CA ALA A 33 -24.37 5.26 -10.26
C ALA A 33 -25.34 4.20 -9.71
N ASN A 34 -25.12 2.92 -10.03
CA ASN A 34 -26.04 1.82 -9.73
C ASN A 34 -25.66 0.98 -8.51
N CYS A 35 -24.40 0.99 -8.08
CA CYS A 35 -23.86 0.15 -7.01
C CYS A 35 -22.88 0.92 -6.14
N THR A 36 -23.36 1.42 -5.00
CA THR A 36 -22.58 2.21 -4.02
C THR A 36 -22.22 1.44 -2.76
N GLU A 37 -22.82 0.27 -2.52
CA GLU A 37 -22.66 -0.46 -1.25
C GLU A 37 -21.39 -1.33 -1.21
N ASP A 38 -20.91 -1.80 -2.36
CA ASP A 38 -19.82 -2.77 -2.45
C ASP A 38 -18.42 -2.15 -2.52
N CYS A 39 -18.28 -0.94 -3.10
CA CYS A 39 -16.99 -0.29 -3.31
C CYS A 39 -17.15 1.23 -3.48
N HIS A 40 -16.24 2.01 -2.91
CA HIS A 40 -16.19 3.45 -3.11
C HIS A 40 -15.34 3.79 -4.33
N LEU A 41 -15.96 4.17 -5.46
CA LEU A 41 -15.25 4.61 -6.66
C LEU A 41 -15.08 6.13 -6.73
N LYS A 42 -13.87 6.58 -7.03
CA LYS A 42 -13.55 7.96 -7.44
C LYS A 42 -13.02 7.91 -8.86
N ILE A 43 -13.61 8.68 -9.76
CA ILE A 43 -13.19 8.74 -11.17
C ILE A 43 -12.77 10.17 -11.46
N LYS A 44 -11.58 10.34 -12.07
CA LYS A 44 -11.08 11.64 -12.56
C LYS A 44 -10.35 11.42 -13.88
N HIS A 45 -10.98 11.87 -14.98
CA HIS A 45 -10.49 11.66 -16.34
C HIS A 45 -10.23 10.18 -16.63
N ASN A 46 -8.96 9.79 -16.76
CA ASN A 46 -8.53 8.43 -17.07
C ASN A 46 -8.03 7.67 -15.83
N HIS A 47 -8.13 8.27 -14.65
CA HIS A 47 -7.74 7.64 -13.40
C HIS A 47 -8.98 7.26 -12.59
N ILE A 48 -9.02 6.01 -12.16
CA ILE A 48 -10.11 5.45 -11.36
C ILE A 48 -9.49 4.91 -10.06
N TRP A 49 -10.00 5.36 -8.92
CA TRP A 49 -9.63 4.82 -7.62
C TRP A 49 -10.79 4.02 -7.05
N MET A 50 -10.53 2.76 -6.74
CA MET A 50 -11.45 1.84 -6.09
C MET A 50 -10.97 1.60 -4.66
N ASN A 51 -11.82 1.93 -3.69
CA ASN A 51 -11.55 1.75 -2.26
C ASN A 51 -12.60 0.82 -1.65
N MET A 52 -12.22 0.13 -0.57
CA MET A 52 -13.20 -0.61 0.24
C MET A 52 -14.26 0.34 0.82
N PRO A 53 -15.52 -0.10 0.95
CA PRO A 53 -16.58 0.67 1.57
C PRO A 53 -16.24 0.93 3.04
N ASP A 54 -16.67 2.07 3.57
CA ASP A 54 -16.30 2.52 4.93
C ASP A 54 -16.66 1.49 6.01
N ALA A 55 -17.70 0.69 5.80
CA ALA A 55 -18.13 -0.37 6.72
C ALA A 55 -17.15 -1.55 6.83
N LYS A 56 -16.35 -1.82 5.80
CA LYS A 56 -15.34 -2.90 5.76
C LYS A 56 -13.90 -2.36 5.80
N ARG A 57 -13.75 -1.04 5.97
CA ARG A 57 -12.46 -0.38 5.88
C ARG A 57 -11.67 -0.59 7.17
N GLU A 58 -10.52 -1.21 7.01
CA GLU A 58 -9.54 -1.47 8.07
C GLU A 58 -8.28 -0.64 7.82
N TYR A 59 -7.42 -0.49 8.82
CA TYR A 59 -6.17 0.27 8.69
C TYR A 59 -5.20 -0.30 7.62
N TRP A 60 -5.36 -1.57 7.26
CA TRP A 60 -4.59 -2.27 6.23
C TRP A 60 -5.36 -2.41 4.90
N SER A 61 -6.49 -1.71 4.75
CA SER A 61 -7.27 -1.76 3.51
C SER A 61 -6.48 -1.20 2.33
N PRO A 62 -6.34 -1.95 1.24
CA PRO A 62 -5.69 -1.48 0.03
C PRO A 62 -6.59 -0.51 -0.73
N HIS A 63 -5.97 0.41 -1.47
CA HIS A 63 -6.63 1.15 -2.52
C HIS A 63 -6.14 0.64 -3.89
N LEU A 64 -7.07 0.46 -4.82
CA LEU A 64 -6.76 0.10 -6.20
C LEU A 64 -6.82 1.36 -7.07
N HIS A 65 -5.70 1.72 -7.68
CA HIS A 65 -5.63 2.79 -8.67
C HIS A 65 -5.53 2.18 -10.06
N LEU A 66 -6.47 2.53 -10.93
CA LEU A 66 -6.50 2.16 -12.34
C LEU A 66 -6.18 3.40 -13.18
N GLU A 67 -5.34 3.22 -14.18
CA GLU A 67 -5.04 4.21 -15.21
C GLU A 67 -5.40 3.63 -16.58
N LEU A 68 -6.26 4.35 -17.31
CA LEU A 68 -6.73 4.00 -18.64
C LEU A 68 -5.89 4.72 -19.69
N GLU A 69 -5.17 3.96 -20.50
CA GLU A 69 -4.36 4.47 -21.61
C GLU A 69 -4.97 4.01 -22.94
N PRO A 70 -5.23 4.91 -23.89
CA PRO A 70 -5.64 4.52 -25.23
C PRO A 70 -4.48 3.85 -25.98
N LYS A 71 -4.77 2.80 -26.74
CA LYS A 71 -3.81 2.08 -27.58
C LYS A 71 -4.27 2.10 -29.04
N ASP A 72 -3.35 1.89 -29.97
CA ASP A 72 -3.66 1.80 -31.40
C ASP A 72 -4.66 0.65 -31.65
N ASN A 73 -5.60 0.85 -32.59
CA ASN A 73 -6.71 -0.05 -32.94
C ASN A 73 -7.94 -0.09 -32.00
N ASN A 74 -8.27 1.03 -31.33
CA ASN A 74 -9.49 1.13 -30.51
C ASN A 74 -9.50 0.18 -29.29
N GLU A 75 -8.30 -0.18 -28.83
CA GLU A 75 -8.05 -0.93 -27.60
C GLU A 75 -7.73 0.02 -26.44
N THR A 76 -8.01 -0.40 -25.21
CA THR A 76 -7.64 0.32 -23.99
C THR A 76 -6.70 -0.53 -23.15
N HIS A 77 -5.55 0.05 -22.79
CA HIS A 77 -4.59 -0.53 -21.87
C HIS A 77 -4.89 -0.05 -20.45
N ILE A 78 -5.19 -0.98 -19.55
CA ILE A 78 -5.52 -0.69 -18.15
C ILE A 78 -4.33 -1.06 -17.27
N ARG A 79 -3.80 -0.07 -16.54
CA ARG A 79 -2.75 -0.26 -15.54
C ARG A 79 -3.35 -0.22 -14.15
N GLY A 80 -3.31 -1.36 -13.46
CA GLY A 80 -3.75 -1.49 -12.07
C GLY A 80 -2.59 -1.42 -11.09
N LEU A 81 -2.74 -0.60 -10.05
CA LEU A 81 -1.74 -0.34 -9.04
C LEU A 81 -2.36 -0.38 -7.66
N PHE A 82 -2.06 -1.42 -6.89
CA PHE A 82 -2.43 -1.46 -5.48
C PHE A 82 -1.47 -0.59 -4.65
N GLY A 83 -2.02 0.17 -3.72
CA GLY A 83 -1.27 0.95 -2.74
C GLY A 83 -1.87 0.85 -1.35
N PRO A 84 -1.06 0.96 -0.28
CA PRO A 84 -1.57 1.17 1.06
C PRO A 84 -2.03 2.62 1.24
N GLU A 85 -2.89 2.85 2.24
CA GLU A 85 -3.27 4.20 2.65
C GLU A 85 -2.04 5.08 2.95
N PRO A 86 -1.96 6.32 2.43
CA PRO A 86 -0.83 7.22 2.67
C PRO A 86 -0.54 7.46 4.15
N THR A 87 -1.58 7.47 5.00
CA THR A 87 -1.49 7.64 6.46
C THR A 87 -0.70 6.52 7.15
N LEU A 88 -0.84 5.29 6.66
CA LEU A 88 -0.12 4.15 7.23
C LEU A 88 1.38 4.24 6.93
N TRP A 89 1.71 4.69 5.72
CA TRP A 89 3.09 4.91 5.31
C TRP A 89 3.74 6.04 6.13
N THR A 90 3.05 7.17 6.33
CA THR A 90 3.61 8.28 7.14
C THR A 90 3.81 7.89 8.60
N LEU A 91 2.87 7.16 9.20
CA LEU A 91 3.00 6.63 10.56
C LEU A 91 4.23 5.71 10.67
N PHE A 92 4.42 4.82 9.70
CA PHE A 92 5.56 3.90 9.69
C PHE A 92 6.88 4.66 9.58
N MET A 93 6.97 5.62 8.66
CA MET A 93 8.15 6.48 8.52
C MET A 93 8.47 7.25 9.80
N PHE A 94 7.44 7.82 10.45
CA PHE A 94 7.59 8.53 11.72
C PHE A 94 8.17 7.63 12.83
N LEU A 95 7.67 6.40 12.97
CA LEU A 95 8.20 5.43 13.93
C LEU A 95 9.67 5.09 13.66
N HIS A 96 10.07 4.93 12.40
CA HIS A 96 11.47 4.67 12.05
C HIS A 96 12.38 5.85 12.38
N PHE A 97 11.93 7.08 12.10
CA PHE A 97 12.69 8.28 12.46
C PHE A 97 12.84 8.42 13.97
N MET A 98 11.81 8.07 14.74
CA MET A 98 11.90 8.06 16.20
C MET A 98 12.94 7.05 16.69
N VAL A 99 12.89 5.81 16.20
CA VAL A 99 13.86 4.75 16.57
C VAL A 99 15.29 5.12 16.15
N ALA A 100 15.47 5.59 14.91
CA ALA A 100 16.77 6.04 14.43
C ALA A 100 17.29 7.25 15.22
N GLY A 101 16.43 8.22 15.54
CA GLY A 101 16.77 9.39 16.33
C GLY A 101 17.27 9.00 17.72
N ILE A 102 16.55 8.13 18.42
CA ILE A 102 16.96 7.60 19.72
C ILE A 102 18.29 6.87 19.60
N PHE A 103 18.46 6.01 18.59
CA PHE A 103 19.71 5.28 18.36
C PHE A 103 20.90 6.23 18.17
N VAL A 104 20.76 7.29 17.38
CA VAL A 104 21.83 8.28 17.14
C VAL A 104 22.16 9.07 18.41
N VAL A 105 21.15 9.52 19.17
CA VAL A 105 21.36 10.23 20.45
C VAL A 105 22.12 9.35 21.43
N PHE A 106 21.69 8.11 21.63
CA PHE A 106 22.38 7.18 22.52
C PHE A 106 23.77 6.77 21.99
N SER A 107 23.98 6.73 20.67
CA SER A 107 25.31 6.53 20.09
C SER A 107 26.28 7.67 20.45
N ALA A 108 25.80 8.91 20.41
CA ALA A 108 26.59 10.08 20.80
C ALA A 108 26.90 10.09 22.31
N ILE A 109 25.91 9.74 23.14
CA ILE A 109 26.10 9.62 24.60
C ILE A 109 27.08 8.49 24.93
N ALA A 110 26.91 7.30 24.33
CA ALA A 110 27.80 6.16 24.50
C ALA A 110 29.24 6.51 24.13
N TYR A 111 29.45 7.23 23.03
CA TYR A 111 30.76 7.69 22.61
C TYR A 111 31.37 8.67 23.63
N SER A 112 30.59 9.64 24.10
CA SER A 112 31.02 10.59 25.13
C SER A 112 31.42 9.86 26.43
N ASN A 113 30.57 8.95 26.91
CA ASN A 113 30.82 8.15 28.11
C ASN A 113 32.07 7.26 27.95
N TYR A 114 32.27 6.67 26.77
CA TYR A 114 33.47 5.90 26.46
C TYR A 114 34.74 6.74 26.58
N VAL A 115 34.76 7.93 25.97
CA VAL A 115 35.90 8.85 26.05
C VAL A 115 36.15 9.32 27.49
N LEU A 116 35.09 9.55 28.25
CA LEU A 116 35.14 9.94 29.67
C LEU A 116 35.43 8.78 30.63
N LYS A 117 35.66 7.55 30.12
CA LYS A 117 35.86 6.32 30.91
C LYS A 117 34.71 6.04 31.91
N GLN A 118 33.51 6.48 31.56
CA GLN A 118 32.27 6.20 32.28
C GLN A 118 31.63 4.89 31.79
N PRO A 119 30.77 4.24 32.59
CA PRO A 119 30.09 3.03 32.17
C PRO A 119 29.13 3.30 31.00
N THR A 120 29.31 2.58 29.89
CA THR A 120 28.48 2.67 28.67
C THR A 120 27.41 1.58 28.57
N THR A 121 27.31 0.72 29.59
CA THR A 121 26.46 -0.48 29.55
C THR A 121 25.00 -0.16 29.27
N MET A 122 24.45 0.87 29.92
CA MET A 122 23.04 1.28 29.70
C MET A 122 22.82 1.81 28.29
N ASP A 123 23.76 2.59 27.76
CA ASP A 123 23.64 3.16 26.42
C ASP A 123 23.61 2.05 25.35
N LEU A 124 24.50 1.05 25.50
CA LEU A 124 24.55 -0.11 24.62
C LEU A 124 23.29 -0.98 24.69
N ILE A 125 22.69 -1.13 25.88
CA ILE A 125 21.41 -1.85 26.04
C ILE A 125 20.30 -1.13 25.28
N VAL A 126 20.19 0.19 25.42
CA VAL A 126 19.17 0.98 24.71
C VAL A 126 19.39 0.91 23.20
N MET A 127 20.64 1.04 22.73
CA MET A 127 20.97 0.90 21.31
C MET A 127 20.59 -0.47 20.76
N LEU A 128 20.90 -1.55 21.48
CA LEU A 128 20.51 -2.91 21.09
C LEU A 128 18.99 -3.07 21.03
N LEU A 129 18.26 -2.49 22.00
CA LEU A 129 16.80 -2.50 22.00
C LEU A 129 16.23 -1.76 20.79
N MET A 130 16.80 -0.63 20.38
CA MET A 130 16.39 0.09 19.17
C MET A 130 16.57 -0.77 17.90
N VAL A 131 17.66 -1.54 17.81
CA VAL A 131 17.87 -2.49 16.70
C VAL A 131 16.79 -3.57 16.70
N ILE A 132 16.45 -4.14 17.86
CA ILE A 132 15.38 -5.14 17.98
C ILE A 132 14.03 -4.53 17.55
N VAL A 133 13.70 -3.33 18.01
CA VAL A 133 12.47 -2.62 17.64
C VAL A 133 12.41 -2.37 16.14
N TRP A 134 13.53 -2.04 15.49
CA TRP A 134 13.60 -1.88 14.04
C TRP A 134 13.17 -3.15 13.30
N PHE A 135 13.66 -4.31 13.74
CA PHE A 135 13.23 -5.60 13.17
C PHE A 135 11.76 -5.89 13.47
N LEU A 136 11.26 -5.59 14.67
CA LEU A 136 9.84 -5.75 15.01
C LEU A 136 8.94 -4.92 14.09
N LEU A 137 9.31 -3.67 13.80
CA LEU A 137 8.57 -2.83 12.86
C LEU A 137 8.51 -3.46 11.45
N TYR A 138 9.60 -4.08 10.99
CA TYR A 138 9.60 -4.81 9.71
C TYR A 138 8.62 -5.99 9.72
N PHE A 139 8.58 -6.79 10.80
CA PHE A 139 7.63 -7.89 10.91
C PHE A 139 6.17 -7.42 10.95
N ILE A 140 5.89 -6.32 11.67
CA ILE A 140 4.57 -5.71 11.72
C ILE A 140 4.14 -5.25 10.32
N ALA A 141 5.02 -4.57 9.57
CA ALA A 141 4.73 -4.16 8.20
C ALA A 141 4.42 -5.35 7.29
N LYS A 142 5.19 -6.44 7.42
CA LYS A 142 4.95 -7.68 6.66
C LYS A 142 3.59 -8.29 7.01
N GLN A 143 3.21 -8.31 8.28
CA GLN A 143 1.92 -8.85 8.73
C GLN A 143 0.74 -8.01 8.24
N ILE A 144 0.84 -6.68 8.34
CA ILE A 144 -0.16 -5.73 7.82
C ILE A 144 -0.40 -5.99 6.33
N ARG A 145 0.67 -6.13 5.56
CA ARG A 145 0.61 -6.43 4.12
C ARG A 145 -0.11 -7.75 3.85
N PHE A 146 0.21 -8.79 4.61
CA PHE A 146 -0.43 -10.11 4.47
C PHE A 146 -1.94 -10.05 4.72
N LYS A 147 -2.38 -9.30 5.74
CA LYS A 147 -3.82 -9.10 6.01
C LYS A 147 -4.54 -8.35 4.87
N GLY A 148 -3.86 -7.44 4.19
CA GLY A 148 -4.40 -6.69 3.06
C GLY A 148 -4.67 -7.53 1.81
N ASN A 149 -3.96 -8.65 1.63
CA ASN A 149 -4.08 -9.48 0.42
C ASN A 149 -5.50 -9.99 0.16
N GLY A 150 -6.25 -10.35 1.22
CA GLY A 150 -7.64 -10.81 1.05
C GLY A 150 -8.54 -9.74 0.41
N GLN A 151 -8.41 -8.50 0.88
CA GLN A 151 -9.14 -7.36 0.33
C GLN A 151 -8.66 -6.97 -1.07
N MET A 152 -7.38 -7.19 -1.39
CA MET A 152 -6.87 -6.97 -2.76
C MET A 152 -7.54 -7.89 -3.77
N ASN A 153 -7.72 -9.16 -3.42
CA ASN A 153 -8.40 -10.14 -4.28
C ASN A 153 -9.89 -9.80 -4.48
N GLU A 154 -10.57 -9.33 -3.43
CA GLU A 154 -11.98 -8.87 -3.52
C GLU A 154 -12.10 -7.67 -4.47
N LEU A 155 -11.19 -6.69 -4.39
CA LEU A 155 -11.16 -5.55 -5.32
C LEU A 155 -10.81 -5.96 -6.76
N GLU A 156 -9.88 -6.90 -6.95
CA GLU A 156 -9.54 -7.44 -8.28
C GLU A 156 -10.75 -8.16 -8.89
N GLY A 157 -11.47 -8.97 -8.11
CA GLY A 157 -12.70 -9.63 -8.56
C GLY A 157 -13.78 -8.63 -8.98
N LYS A 158 -14.01 -7.58 -8.18
CA LYS A 158 -14.97 -6.51 -8.52
C LYS A 158 -14.56 -5.73 -9.77
N PHE A 159 -13.26 -5.48 -9.94
CA PHE A 159 -12.74 -4.85 -11.16
C PHE A 159 -13.03 -5.71 -12.40
N LEU A 160 -12.84 -7.03 -12.32
CA LEU A 160 -13.15 -7.94 -13.42
C LEU A 160 -14.66 -7.99 -13.73
N GLU A 161 -15.50 -8.03 -12.69
CA GLU A 161 -16.97 -8.00 -12.81
C GLU A 161 -17.46 -6.74 -13.55
N ILE A 162 -16.89 -5.56 -13.23
CA ILE A 162 -17.26 -4.30 -13.90
C ILE A 162 -16.84 -4.29 -15.38
N LEU A 163 -15.74 -4.95 -15.73
CA LEU A 163 -15.27 -4.99 -17.12
C LEU A 163 -16.11 -5.92 -18.00
N GLU A 164 -16.68 -6.99 -17.44
CA GLU A 164 -17.50 -7.97 -18.17
C GLU A 164 -18.95 -7.51 -18.39
N SER A 165 -19.43 -6.53 -17.61
CA SER A 165 -20.73 -5.86 -17.75
C SER A 165 -20.76 -4.91 -18.95
#